data_AF-A0A349HSD4-F1
#
_entry.id   AF-A0A349HSD4-F1
#
_cell.length_a   1.000
_cell.length_b   1.000
_cell.length_c   1.000
_cell.angle_alpha   90.00
_cell.angle_beta   90.00
_cell.angle_gamma   90.00
#
_symmetry.space_group_name_H-M   'P 1'
#
loop_
_entity.id
_entity.type
_entity.pdbx_description
1 polymer ?
#
loop_
_entity_poly.entity_id
_entity_poly.type
_entity_poly.pdbx_seq_one_letter_code
_entity_poly.pdbx_strand_id
1 'polypeptide(L)'
;MNTFIKNMFNKIKLKINGGVYFFYKKFIKPKSVDEDHKRREFILNTLLMCTLFLYSLSFLTTIYCDIKANNTCNGQENFTIFPVFILFLILYLISRFKSYRLSAYLFIIIFLIPVLYATYIWGADLSAVLLFSVLLIIMLSILISTYFSFFVTSIISIAFIVLTILQTNNIIAVDRTWKNGKEIGLENIFIYILTFLIIVTISWLSNREIEKSLKRARKSESKLKEERDLLEIKVKERTKDLERVQMEKMKEVSRLAEFGRLSSGLFHDLINPLTALSFNVEKIKKSQNDCHLREIEKDLDEAFIVTKKMRQFIKSIH
;
A
#
# COMPACT_ATOMS: atom_id res chain seq x y z
N MET A 1 46.98 14.03 -13.00
CA MET A 1 45.91 14.50 -13.92
C MET A 1 44.57 13.75 -13.77
N ASN A 2 44.56 12.45 -13.42
CA ASN A 2 43.33 11.64 -13.33
C ASN A 2 42.37 11.95 -12.16
N THR A 3 42.89 12.49 -11.04
CA THR A 3 42.11 12.79 -9.83
C THR A 3 41.27 14.08 -9.95
N PHE A 4 41.76 15.08 -10.70
CA PHE A 4 41.06 16.36 -10.86
C PHE A 4 39.82 16.24 -11.74
N ILE A 5 39.91 15.47 -12.84
CA ILE A 5 38.78 15.19 -13.75
C ILE A 5 37.69 14.38 -13.02
N LYS A 6 38.07 13.38 -12.22
CA LYS A 6 37.12 12.56 -11.43
C LYS A 6 36.35 13.39 -10.39
N ASN A 7 37.03 14.33 -9.72
CA ASN A 7 36.37 15.25 -8.77
C ASN A 7 35.47 16.28 -9.46
N MET A 8 35.83 16.74 -10.65
CA MET A 8 34.99 17.65 -11.44
C MET A 8 33.70 16.94 -11.91
N PHE A 9 33.82 15.71 -12.43
CA PHE A 9 32.65 14.89 -12.81
C PHE A 9 31.75 14.56 -11.62
N ASN A 10 32.30 14.25 -10.44
CA ASN A 10 31.50 14.00 -9.25
C ASN A 10 30.78 15.26 -8.74
N LYS A 11 31.43 16.44 -8.78
CA LYS A 11 30.76 17.72 -8.44
C LYS A 11 29.65 18.07 -9.43
N ILE A 12 29.88 17.86 -10.72
CA ILE A 12 28.86 18.06 -11.77
C ILE A 12 27.70 17.09 -11.56
N LYS A 13 27.96 15.80 -11.30
CA LYS A 13 26.94 14.77 -11.01
C LYS A 13 26.13 15.11 -9.75
N LEU A 14 26.76 15.61 -8.69
CA LEU A 14 26.08 16.07 -7.47
C LEU A 14 25.19 17.29 -7.71
N LYS A 15 25.66 18.30 -8.45
CA LYS A 15 24.85 19.49 -8.80
C LYS A 15 23.68 19.13 -9.73
N ILE A 16 23.91 18.28 -10.73
CA ILE A 16 22.86 17.77 -11.62
C ILE A 16 21.84 16.98 -10.80
N ASN A 17 22.27 16.11 -9.89
CA ASN A 17 21.35 15.36 -9.02
C ASN A 17 20.52 16.27 -8.12
N GLY A 18 21.09 17.36 -7.57
CA GLY A 18 20.36 18.33 -6.76
C GLY A 18 19.31 19.10 -7.56
N GLY A 19 19.66 19.58 -8.76
CA GLY A 19 18.73 20.26 -9.66
C GLY A 19 17.61 19.34 -10.14
N VAL A 20 17.94 18.15 -10.64
CA VAL A 20 16.97 17.14 -11.08
C VAL A 20 16.04 16.72 -9.94
N TYR A 21 16.56 16.57 -8.72
CA TYR A 21 15.74 16.27 -7.54
C TYR A 21 14.78 17.43 -7.18
N PHE A 22 15.23 18.67 -7.29
CA PHE A 22 14.37 19.84 -7.08
C PHE A 22 13.25 19.92 -8.13
N PHE A 23 13.58 19.72 -9.40
CA PHE A 23 12.58 19.67 -10.47
C PHE A 23 11.59 18.52 -10.27
N TYR A 24 12.08 17.32 -9.93
CA TYR A 24 11.24 16.18 -9.62
C TYR A 24 10.28 16.47 -8.45
N LYS A 25 10.80 17.00 -7.34
CA LYS A 25 10.00 17.30 -6.15
C LYS A 25 8.97 18.39 -6.40
N LYS A 26 9.31 19.42 -7.18
CA LYS A 26 8.45 20.58 -7.43
C LYS A 26 7.42 20.33 -8.53
N PHE A 27 7.75 19.59 -9.58
CA PHE A 27 6.90 19.46 -10.76
C PHE A 27 6.27 18.08 -10.95
N ILE A 28 6.87 17.00 -10.44
CA ILE A 28 6.45 15.63 -10.79
C ILE A 28 5.90 14.84 -9.58
N LYS A 29 6.38 15.12 -8.36
CA LYS A 29 6.01 14.35 -7.16
C LYS A 29 4.49 14.36 -6.92
N PRO A 30 3.83 13.18 -6.83
CA PRO A 30 2.38 13.09 -6.62
C PRO A 30 1.97 13.53 -5.21
N LYS A 31 0.75 14.05 -5.07
CA LYS A 31 0.15 14.51 -3.81
C LYS A 31 -0.92 13.56 -3.25
N SER A 32 -1.47 12.66 -4.06
CA SER A 32 -2.52 11.73 -3.62
C SER A 32 -2.06 10.86 -2.42
N VAL A 33 -3.01 10.32 -1.64
CA VAL A 33 -2.73 9.44 -0.47
C VAL A 33 -2.61 7.98 -0.90
N ASP A 34 -3.54 7.51 -1.73
CA ASP A 34 -3.58 6.15 -2.28
C ASP A 34 -2.43 5.91 -3.27
N GLU A 35 -1.77 4.75 -3.17
CA GLU A 35 -0.62 4.38 -4.00
C GLU A 35 -0.97 4.29 -5.48
N ASP A 36 -2.14 3.74 -5.83
CA ASP A 36 -2.56 3.63 -7.22
C ASP A 36 -2.86 5.00 -7.83
N HIS A 37 -3.48 5.90 -7.04
CA HIS A 37 -3.69 7.27 -7.46
C HIS A 37 -2.39 8.06 -7.56
N LYS A 38 -1.43 7.85 -6.66
CA LYS A 38 -0.08 8.45 -6.77
C LYS A 38 0.60 8.02 -8.07
N ARG A 39 0.48 6.74 -8.44
CA ARG A 39 1.04 6.22 -9.71
C ARG A 39 0.40 6.91 -10.92
N ARG A 40 -0.93 6.97 -10.97
CA ARG A 40 -1.65 7.60 -12.10
C ARG A 40 -1.38 9.10 -12.19
N GLU A 41 -1.37 9.81 -11.07
CA GLU A 41 -1.01 11.23 -11.00
C GLU A 41 0.43 11.47 -11.48
N PHE A 42 1.37 10.62 -11.09
CA PHE A 42 2.75 10.69 -11.54
C PHE A 42 2.89 10.53 -13.06
N ILE A 43 2.20 9.53 -13.64
CA ILE A 43 2.20 9.28 -15.09
C ILE A 43 1.55 10.47 -15.81
N LEU A 44 0.41 10.97 -15.35
CA LEU A 44 -0.27 12.14 -15.91
C LEU A 44 0.63 13.40 -15.91
N ASN A 45 1.26 13.69 -14.77
CA ASN A 45 2.14 14.86 -14.65
C ASN A 45 3.37 14.73 -15.55
N THR A 46 3.91 13.51 -15.71
CA THR A 46 5.01 13.25 -16.63
C THR A 46 4.58 13.52 -18.07
N LEU A 47 3.40 13.05 -18.46
CA LEU A 47 2.85 13.27 -19.79
C LEU A 47 2.57 14.75 -20.08
N LEU A 48 1.90 15.44 -19.16
CA LEU A 48 1.62 16.87 -19.27
C LEU A 48 2.90 17.69 -19.39
N MET A 49 3.95 17.35 -18.63
CA MET A 49 5.25 17.99 -18.75
C MET A 49 5.91 17.73 -20.11
N CYS A 50 5.85 16.49 -20.61
CA CYS A 50 6.35 16.16 -21.95
C CYS A 50 5.59 16.92 -23.03
N THR A 51 4.25 16.98 -22.96
CA THR A 51 3.45 17.75 -23.94
C THR A 51 3.75 19.23 -23.86
N LEU A 52 3.85 19.80 -22.66
CA LEU A 52 4.24 21.21 -22.48
C LEU A 52 5.62 21.51 -23.04
N PHE A 53 6.58 20.59 -22.87
CA PHE A 53 7.91 20.73 -23.44
C PHE A 53 7.88 20.70 -24.97
N LEU A 54 7.14 19.77 -25.58
CA LEU A 54 6.97 19.68 -27.04
C LEU A 54 6.31 20.94 -27.61
N TYR A 55 5.23 21.43 -26.99
CA TYR A 55 4.57 22.67 -27.42
C TYR A 55 5.46 23.90 -27.20
N SER A 56 6.25 23.94 -26.11
CA SER A 56 7.22 25.02 -25.89
C SER A 56 8.30 25.02 -26.96
N LEU A 57 8.79 23.85 -27.38
CA LEU A 57 9.77 23.75 -28.46
C LEU A 57 9.15 24.21 -29.79
N SER A 58 7.93 23.75 -30.09
CA SER A 58 7.18 24.17 -31.27
C SER A 58 6.96 25.69 -31.31
N PHE A 59 6.60 26.29 -30.18
CA PHE A 59 6.42 27.74 -30.07
C PHE A 59 7.73 28.51 -30.30
N LEU A 60 8.85 28.03 -29.74
CA LEU A 60 10.16 28.63 -29.95
C LEU A 60 10.63 28.50 -31.41
N THR A 61 10.36 27.38 -32.06
CA THR A 61 10.70 27.22 -33.49
C THR A 61 9.93 28.18 -34.36
N THR A 62 8.64 28.43 -34.08
CA THR A 62 7.86 29.38 -34.87
C THR A 62 8.31 30.82 -34.65
N ILE A 63 8.61 31.21 -33.40
CA ILE A 63 9.22 32.54 -33.11
C ILE A 63 10.56 32.71 -33.84
N TYR A 64 11.42 31.68 -33.82
CA TYR A 64 12.71 31.75 -34.49
C TYR A 64 12.55 31.92 -36.02
N CYS A 65 11.58 31.21 -36.61
CA CYS A 65 11.24 31.35 -38.02
C CYS A 65 10.76 32.76 -38.35
N ASP A 66 9.85 33.33 -37.57
CA ASP A 66 9.32 34.69 -37.79
C ASP A 66 10.39 35.78 -37.68
N ILE A 67 11.37 35.61 -36.78
CA ILE A 67 12.47 36.58 -36.64
C ILE A 67 13.45 36.48 -37.82
N LYS A 68 13.67 35.27 -38.36
CA LYS A 68 14.72 35.01 -39.36
C LYS A 68 14.22 35.08 -40.81
N ALA A 69 12.96 34.74 -41.06
CA ALA A 69 12.36 34.76 -42.39
C ALA A 69 11.45 35.98 -42.52
N ASN A 70 11.80 36.90 -43.42
CA ASN A 70 10.91 38.00 -43.87
C ASN A 70 9.67 37.40 -44.57
N ASN A 71 8.69 36.93 -43.80
CA ASN A 71 7.34 36.50 -44.21
C ASN A 71 7.23 35.31 -45.19
N THR A 72 8.30 34.57 -45.52
CA THR A 72 8.23 33.44 -46.46
C THR A 72 8.00 32.07 -45.81
N CYS A 73 7.96 31.99 -44.47
CA CYS A 73 7.54 30.77 -43.80
C CYS A 73 6.00 30.68 -43.85
N ASN A 74 5.47 29.95 -44.83
CA ASN A 74 4.05 29.55 -44.93
C ASN A 74 3.58 28.61 -43.79
N GLY A 75 4.26 28.63 -42.65
CA GLY A 75 4.04 27.71 -41.54
C GLY A 75 3.18 28.35 -40.46
N GLN A 76 1.87 28.13 -40.54
CA GLN A 76 0.90 28.14 -39.45
C GLN A 76 0.98 29.35 -38.49
N GLU A 77 0.00 30.25 -38.59
CA GLU A 77 -0.08 31.45 -37.74
C GLU A 77 0.22 31.13 -36.27
N ASN A 78 1.24 31.81 -35.70
CA ASN A 78 1.64 31.72 -34.28
C ASN A 78 0.46 31.75 -33.31
N PHE A 79 -0.60 32.44 -33.71
CA PHE A 79 -1.84 32.59 -32.98
C PHE A 79 -2.53 31.26 -32.65
N THR A 80 -2.27 30.17 -33.38
CA THR A 80 -2.91 28.86 -33.14
C THR A 80 -2.20 28.02 -32.07
N ILE A 81 -0.88 28.08 -31.98
CA ILE A 81 -0.08 27.23 -31.07
C ILE A 81 -0.17 27.75 -29.63
N PHE A 82 -0.22 29.07 -29.45
CA PHE A 82 -0.18 29.71 -28.14
C PHE A 82 -1.41 29.39 -27.24
N PRO A 83 -2.66 29.46 -27.74
CA PRO A 83 -3.83 29.06 -26.94
C PRO A 83 -3.79 27.59 -26.51
N VAL A 84 -3.31 26.70 -27.39
CA VAL A 84 -3.17 25.27 -27.08
C VAL A 84 -2.12 25.06 -25.98
N PHE A 85 -0.99 25.77 -26.03
CA PHE A 85 0.00 25.75 -24.96
C PHE A 85 -0.58 26.21 -23.62
N ILE A 86 -1.33 27.33 -23.61
CA ILE A 86 -2.01 27.83 -22.39
C ILE A 86 -3.01 26.80 -21.86
N LEU A 87 -3.78 26.14 -22.73
CA LEU A 87 -4.72 25.09 -22.35
C LEU A 87 -4.02 23.96 -21.59
N PHE A 88 -2.90 23.45 -22.12
CA PHE A 88 -2.12 22.40 -21.43
C PHE A 88 -1.48 22.90 -20.14
N LEU A 89 -1.09 24.18 -20.06
CA LEU A 89 -0.57 24.78 -18.84
C LEU A 89 -1.66 24.83 -17.75
N ILE A 90 -2.89 25.20 -18.12
CA ILE A 90 -4.04 25.19 -17.22
C ILE A 90 -4.34 23.77 -16.73
N LEU A 91 -4.35 22.77 -17.62
CA LEU A 91 -4.54 21.37 -17.21
C LEU A 91 -3.47 20.89 -16.23
N TYR A 92 -2.22 21.29 -16.45
CA TYR A 92 -1.12 21.00 -15.55
C TYR A 92 -1.33 21.64 -14.18
N LEU A 93 -1.76 22.90 -14.12
CA LEU A 93 -2.10 23.55 -12.86
C LEU A 93 -3.29 22.86 -12.17
N ILE A 94 -4.36 22.51 -12.90
CA ILE A 94 -5.52 21.78 -12.35
C ILE A 94 -5.09 20.44 -11.74
N SER A 95 -4.20 19.71 -12.43
CA SER A 95 -3.64 18.44 -11.93
C SER A 95 -2.94 18.64 -10.58
N ARG A 96 -2.25 19.77 -10.38
CA ARG A 96 -1.48 20.06 -9.16
C ARG A 96 -2.30 20.62 -8.00
N PHE A 97 -3.40 21.33 -8.25
CA PHE A 97 -4.13 22.06 -7.22
C PHE A 97 -5.42 21.40 -6.75
N LYS A 98 -6.21 20.77 -7.63
CA LYS A 98 -7.58 20.33 -7.29
C LYS A 98 -7.76 18.82 -7.28
N SER A 99 -7.68 18.19 -8.45
CA SER A 99 -7.89 16.74 -8.60
C SER A 99 -7.27 16.24 -9.89
N TYR A 100 -6.38 15.25 -9.78
CA TYR A 100 -5.74 14.62 -10.93
C TYR A 100 -6.76 13.93 -11.86
N ARG A 101 -7.90 13.46 -11.31
CA ARG A 101 -8.94 12.77 -12.10
C ARG A 101 -9.55 13.69 -13.15
N LEU A 102 -9.93 14.91 -12.74
CA LEU A 102 -10.50 15.90 -13.66
C LEU A 102 -9.52 16.28 -14.77
N SER A 103 -8.24 16.49 -14.40
CA SER A 103 -7.20 16.78 -15.38
C SER A 103 -7.00 15.61 -16.36
N ALA A 104 -7.01 14.36 -15.89
CA ALA A 104 -6.93 13.18 -16.76
C ALA A 104 -8.10 13.10 -17.76
N TYR A 105 -9.34 13.28 -17.31
CA TYR A 105 -10.51 13.29 -18.20
C TYR A 105 -10.42 14.39 -19.26
N LEU A 106 -10.11 15.62 -18.84
CA LEU A 106 -9.99 16.75 -19.76
C LEU A 106 -8.84 16.55 -20.75
N PHE A 107 -7.70 16.05 -20.29
CA PHE A 107 -6.55 15.74 -21.14
C PHE A 107 -6.96 14.75 -22.24
N ILE A 108 -7.64 13.65 -21.89
CA ILE A 108 -8.09 12.66 -22.86
C ILE A 108 -9.11 13.25 -23.83
N ILE A 109 -10.09 14.03 -23.36
CA ILE A 109 -11.09 14.67 -24.23
C ILE A 109 -10.42 15.59 -25.26
N ILE A 110 -9.40 16.34 -24.83
CA ILE A 110 -8.63 17.24 -25.72
C ILE A 110 -7.89 16.45 -26.81
N PHE A 111 -7.41 15.25 -26.54
CA PHE A 111 -6.84 14.38 -27.57
C PHE A 111 -7.89 13.64 -28.40
N LEU A 112 -9.07 13.37 -27.84
CA LEU A 112 -10.15 12.68 -28.54
C LEU A 112 -10.78 13.53 -29.64
N ILE A 113 -10.99 14.83 -29.37
CA ILE A 113 -11.65 15.74 -30.31
C ILE A 113 -10.90 15.81 -31.67
N PRO A 114 -9.58 16.06 -31.72
CA PRO A 114 -8.83 16.07 -32.98
C PRO A 114 -8.87 14.73 -33.71
N VAL A 115 -8.86 13.60 -33.00
CA VAL A 115 -8.92 12.26 -33.61
C VAL A 115 -10.27 12.04 -34.29
N LEU A 116 -11.38 12.34 -33.60
CA LEU A 116 -12.72 12.24 -34.17
C LEU A 116 -12.93 13.21 -35.33
N TYR A 117 -12.44 14.45 -35.19
CA TYR A 117 -12.48 15.45 -36.25
C TYR A 117 -11.71 14.99 -37.50
N ALA A 118 -10.51 14.46 -37.32
CA ALA A 118 -9.69 13.92 -38.39
C ALA A 118 -10.37 12.72 -39.08
N THR A 119 -11.02 11.84 -38.31
CA THR A 119 -11.78 10.70 -38.83
C THR A 119 -12.96 11.16 -39.69
N TYR A 120 -13.64 12.23 -39.25
CA TYR A 120 -14.79 12.80 -39.94
C TYR A 120 -14.41 13.42 -41.30
N ILE A 121 -13.33 14.22 -41.34
CA ILE A 121 -12.92 14.95 -42.56
C ILE A 121 -12.15 14.07 -43.53
N TRP A 122 -11.10 13.38 -43.04
CA TRP A 122 -10.13 12.68 -43.89
C TRP A 122 -10.44 11.19 -44.03
N GLY A 123 -11.40 10.68 -43.28
CA GLY A 123 -11.80 9.28 -43.32
C GLY A 123 -11.17 8.44 -42.21
N ALA A 124 -11.79 7.30 -41.95
CA ALA A 124 -11.27 6.31 -41.00
C ALA A 124 -10.07 5.51 -41.56
N ASP A 125 -9.77 5.60 -42.86
CA ASP A 125 -8.66 4.91 -43.52
C ASP A 125 -7.31 5.62 -43.36
N LEU A 126 -7.28 6.82 -42.76
CA LEU A 126 -6.05 7.54 -42.47
C LEU A 126 -5.24 6.85 -41.36
N SER A 127 -4.06 6.31 -41.69
CA SER A 127 -3.21 5.57 -40.74
C SER A 127 -2.86 6.34 -39.46
N ALA A 128 -2.71 7.67 -39.56
CA ALA A 128 -2.47 8.52 -38.40
C ALA A 128 -3.63 8.49 -37.40
N VAL A 129 -4.88 8.51 -37.88
CA VAL A 129 -6.08 8.45 -37.03
C VAL A 129 -6.12 7.14 -36.24
N LEU A 130 -5.84 6.01 -36.91
CA LEU A 130 -5.78 4.70 -36.26
C LEU A 130 -4.69 4.67 -35.18
N LEU A 131 -3.51 5.18 -35.49
CA LEU A 131 -2.38 5.18 -34.56
C LEU A 131 -2.65 6.07 -33.33
N PHE A 132 -3.19 7.28 -33.53
CA PHE A 132 -3.58 8.16 -32.43
C PHE A 132 -4.72 7.58 -31.60
N SER A 133 -5.64 6.83 -32.21
CA SER A 133 -6.70 6.12 -31.48
C SER A 133 -6.10 5.05 -30.56
N VAL A 134 -5.13 4.26 -31.05
CA VAL A 134 -4.40 3.28 -30.21
C VAL A 134 -3.68 3.96 -29.06
N LEU A 135 -2.96 5.06 -29.33
CA LEU A 135 -2.33 5.86 -28.27
C LEU A 135 -3.37 6.30 -27.23
N LEU A 136 -4.50 6.85 -27.66
CA LEU A 136 -5.57 7.32 -26.77
C LEU A 136 -6.12 6.19 -25.89
N ILE A 137 -6.38 5.00 -26.46
CA ILE A 137 -6.86 3.83 -25.73
C ILE A 137 -5.86 3.41 -24.64
N ILE A 138 -4.56 3.39 -24.97
CA ILE A 138 -3.48 3.07 -24.02
C ILE A 138 -3.45 4.11 -22.91
N MET A 139 -3.50 5.40 -23.25
CA MET A 139 -3.53 6.49 -22.27
C MET A 139 -4.73 6.39 -21.34
N LEU A 140 -5.90 6.04 -21.88
CA LEU A 140 -7.13 5.88 -21.13
C LEU A 140 -7.06 4.73 -20.12
N SER A 141 -6.49 3.59 -20.54
CA SER A 141 -6.30 2.41 -19.70
C SER A 141 -5.37 2.70 -18.52
N ILE A 142 -4.30 3.48 -18.77
CA ILE A 142 -3.29 3.80 -17.76
C ILE A 142 -3.76 4.91 -16.81
N LEU A 143 -4.36 5.97 -17.33
CA LEU A 143 -4.68 7.19 -16.57
C LEU A 143 -5.99 7.08 -15.78
N ILE A 144 -7.00 6.42 -16.33
CA ILE A 144 -8.35 6.41 -15.74
C ILE A 144 -8.66 5.06 -15.13
N SER A 145 -8.96 4.06 -15.95
CA SER A 145 -9.14 2.67 -15.54
C SER A 145 -9.23 1.78 -16.78
N THR A 146 -8.87 0.51 -16.62
CA THR A 146 -8.98 -0.48 -17.69
C THR A 146 -10.43 -0.69 -18.13
N TYR A 147 -11.38 -0.75 -17.18
CA TYR A 147 -12.80 -0.90 -17.51
C TYR A 147 -13.36 0.28 -18.32
N PHE A 148 -12.98 1.51 -17.95
CA PHE A 148 -13.41 2.69 -18.69
C PHE A 148 -12.78 2.72 -20.09
N SER A 149 -11.53 2.25 -20.23
CA SER A 149 -10.87 2.13 -21.53
C SER A 149 -11.60 1.18 -22.47
N PHE A 150 -12.05 0.02 -21.99
CA PHE A 150 -12.87 -0.88 -22.80
C PHE A 150 -14.17 -0.23 -23.28
N PHE A 151 -14.88 0.45 -22.38
CA PHE A 151 -16.13 1.14 -22.71
C PHE A 151 -15.93 2.20 -23.80
N VAL A 152 -14.93 3.08 -23.65
CA VAL A 152 -14.65 4.13 -24.66
C VAL A 152 -14.13 3.53 -25.95
N THR A 153 -13.34 2.45 -25.90
CA THR A 153 -12.90 1.75 -27.11
C THR A 153 -14.09 1.22 -27.89
N SER A 154 -15.07 0.60 -27.23
CA SER A 154 -16.30 0.16 -27.89
C SER A 154 -17.05 1.34 -28.54
N ILE A 155 -17.13 2.48 -27.87
CA ILE A 155 -17.74 3.70 -28.45
C ILE A 155 -16.98 4.17 -29.68
N ILE A 156 -15.65 4.27 -29.62
CA ILE A 156 -14.81 4.69 -30.75
C ILE A 156 -14.95 3.71 -31.91
N SER A 157 -14.96 2.40 -31.64
CA SER A 157 -15.15 1.37 -32.67
C SER A 157 -16.51 1.47 -33.34
N ILE A 158 -17.60 1.65 -32.57
CA ILE A 158 -18.94 1.87 -33.13
C ILE A 158 -18.96 3.15 -33.96
N ALA A 159 -18.38 4.24 -33.46
CA ALA A 159 -18.29 5.50 -34.20
C ALA A 159 -17.53 5.32 -35.52
N PHE A 160 -16.44 4.56 -35.53
CA PHE A 160 -15.66 4.28 -36.74
C PHE A 160 -16.46 3.45 -37.75
N ILE A 161 -17.19 2.43 -37.29
CA ILE A 161 -18.07 1.63 -38.16
C ILE A 161 -19.15 2.51 -38.78
N VAL A 162 -19.84 3.32 -37.97
CA VAL A 162 -20.91 4.23 -38.43
C VAL A 162 -20.36 5.25 -39.43
N LEU A 163 -19.25 5.92 -39.10
CA LEU A 163 -18.62 6.88 -40.01
C LEU A 163 -18.19 6.22 -41.32
N THR A 164 -17.60 5.03 -41.25
CA THR A 164 -17.17 4.29 -42.45
C THR A 164 -18.36 3.96 -43.36
N ILE A 165 -19.47 3.46 -42.81
CA ILE A 165 -20.69 3.17 -43.59
C ILE A 165 -21.24 4.44 -44.25
N LEU A 166 -21.31 5.55 -43.51
CA LEU A 166 -21.76 6.84 -44.04
C LEU A 166 -20.84 7.36 -45.16
N GLN A 167 -19.53 7.17 -45.02
CA GLN A 167 -18.53 7.56 -46.00
C GLN A 167 -18.57 6.66 -47.25
N THR A 168 -18.76 5.35 -47.10
CA THR A 168 -18.88 4.41 -48.23
C THR A 168 -20.15 4.67 -49.06
N ASN A 169 -21.24 5.06 -48.40
CA ASN A 169 -22.50 5.42 -49.07
C ASN A 169 -22.50 6.85 -49.66
N ASN A 170 -21.36 7.56 -49.61
CA ASN A 170 -21.21 8.95 -50.06
C ASN A 170 -22.18 9.95 -49.41
N ILE A 171 -22.66 9.67 -48.20
CA ILE A 171 -23.50 10.61 -47.43
C ILE A 171 -22.63 11.73 -46.86
N ILE A 172 -21.40 11.41 -46.48
CA ILE A 172 -20.39 12.37 -46.01
C ILE A 172 -19.29 12.44 -47.07
N ALA A 173 -19.03 13.65 -47.58
CA ALA A 173 -17.90 13.89 -48.48
C ALA A 173 -16.59 13.83 -47.68
N VAL A 174 -15.69 12.92 -48.08
CA VAL A 174 -14.37 12.74 -47.47
C VAL A 174 -13.33 13.39 -48.34
N ASP A 175 -12.48 14.21 -47.73
CA ASP A 175 -11.31 14.74 -48.42
C ASP A 175 -10.23 13.66 -48.54
N ARG A 176 -10.06 13.13 -49.75
CA ARG A 176 -9.04 12.12 -50.10
C ARG A 176 -7.80 12.72 -50.74
N THR A 177 -7.58 14.04 -50.65
CA THR A 177 -6.37 14.70 -51.16
C THR A 177 -5.10 14.08 -50.61
N TRP A 178 -5.11 13.60 -49.37
CA TRP A 178 -3.97 12.91 -48.74
C TRP A 178 -3.60 11.58 -49.42
N LYS A 179 -4.55 10.93 -50.10
CA LYS A 179 -4.35 9.62 -50.76
C LYS A 179 -3.87 9.79 -52.21
N ASN A 180 -4.29 10.88 -52.84
CA ASN A 180 -4.01 11.17 -54.25
C ASN A 180 -2.90 12.23 -54.42
N GLY A 181 -2.47 12.87 -53.33
CA GLY A 181 -1.43 13.89 -53.29
C GLY A 181 -0.02 13.31 -53.37
N LYS A 182 0.89 14.09 -53.96
CA LYS A 182 2.31 13.77 -54.18
C LYS A 182 2.99 13.19 -52.93
N GLU A 183 3.92 12.26 -53.19
CA GLU A 183 4.97 11.68 -52.34
C GLU A 183 4.80 11.90 -50.84
N ILE A 184 4.64 10.80 -50.08
CA ILE A 184 4.64 10.81 -48.62
C ILE A 184 5.88 11.56 -48.13
N GLY A 185 5.71 12.82 -47.75
CA GLY A 185 6.82 13.64 -47.30
C GLY A 185 7.40 13.10 -45.99
N LEU A 186 8.68 13.38 -45.77
CA LEU A 186 9.42 12.91 -44.60
C LEU A 186 8.74 13.33 -43.28
N GLU A 187 8.00 14.43 -43.28
CA GLU A 187 7.20 14.93 -42.15
C GLU A 187 6.21 13.90 -41.59
N ASN A 188 5.55 13.12 -42.45
CA ASN A 188 4.59 12.10 -42.01
C ASN A 188 5.29 10.94 -41.28
N ILE A 189 6.48 10.55 -41.75
CA ILE A 189 7.30 9.51 -41.12
C ILE A 189 7.72 9.94 -39.72
N PHE A 190 8.12 11.20 -39.55
CA PHE A 190 8.49 11.73 -38.24
C PHE A 190 7.33 11.67 -37.23
N ILE A 191 6.09 11.97 -37.66
CA ILE A 191 4.91 11.89 -36.79
C ILE A 191 4.68 10.43 -36.33
N TYR A 192 4.80 9.45 -37.22
CA TYR A 192 4.64 8.05 -36.86
C TYR A 192 5.72 7.57 -35.89
N ILE A 193 6.99 7.88 -36.17
CA ILE A 193 8.12 7.53 -35.28
C ILE A 193 7.92 8.15 -33.90
N LEU A 194 7.56 9.43 -33.84
CA LEU A 194 7.31 10.12 -32.58
C LEU A 194 6.15 9.49 -31.81
N THR A 195 5.06 9.15 -32.50
CA THR A 195 3.89 8.51 -31.88
C THR A 195 4.23 7.13 -31.32
N PHE A 196 4.98 6.31 -32.05
CA PHE A 196 5.47 5.03 -31.55
C PHE A 196 6.39 5.19 -30.34
N LEU A 197 7.30 6.16 -30.37
CA LEU A 197 8.19 6.46 -29.23
C LEU A 197 7.38 6.85 -28.00
N ILE A 198 6.34 7.67 -28.16
CA ILE A 198 5.43 8.04 -27.07
C ILE A 198 4.72 6.79 -26.52
N ILE A 199 4.16 5.94 -27.38
CA ILE A 199 3.48 4.69 -26.96
C ILE A 199 4.44 3.80 -26.16
N VAL A 200 5.65 3.56 -26.66
CA VAL A 200 6.66 2.74 -25.99
C VAL A 200 7.08 3.35 -24.66
N THR A 201 7.31 4.67 -24.62
CA THR A 201 7.72 5.38 -23.41
C THR A 201 6.65 5.33 -22.33
N ILE A 202 5.38 5.57 -22.70
CA ILE A 202 4.24 5.48 -21.79
C ILE A 202 4.10 4.05 -21.25
N SER A 203 4.16 3.05 -22.13
CA SER A 203 4.01 1.64 -21.76
C SER A 203 5.14 1.20 -20.83
N TRP A 204 6.39 1.55 -21.14
CA TRP A 204 7.55 1.29 -20.28
C TRP A 204 7.44 1.99 -18.93
N LEU A 205 7.06 3.27 -18.91
CA LEU A 205 6.91 4.05 -17.67
C LEU A 205 5.82 3.44 -16.76
N SER A 206 4.69 3.07 -17.34
CA SER A 206 3.58 2.43 -16.63
C SER A 206 4.01 1.08 -16.04
N ASN A 207 4.61 0.20 -16.85
CA ASN A 207 5.07 -1.12 -16.40
C ASN A 207 6.12 -1.02 -15.29
N ARG A 208 7.06 -0.07 -15.41
CA ARG A 208 8.09 0.17 -14.39
C ARG A 208 7.49 0.58 -13.05
N GLU A 209 6.48 1.45 -13.03
CA GLU A 209 5.84 1.84 -11.77
C GLU A 209 4.97 0.71 -11.19
N ILE A 210 4.33 -0.10 -12.04
CA ILE A 210 3.62 -1.31 -11.60
C ILE A 210 4.60 -2.28 -10.92
N GLU A 211 5.72 -2.60 -11.56
CA GLU A 211 6.72 -3.51 -11.01
C GLU A 211 7.30 -3.03 -9.67
N LYS A 212 7.57 -1.72 -9.57
CA LYS A 212 8.04 -1.09 -8.34
C LYS A 212 7.02 -1.18 -7.21
N SER A 213 5.72 -0.99 -7.50
CA SER A 213 4.65 -1.17 -6.52
C SER A 213 4.54 -2.63 -6.07
N LEU A 214 4.61 -3.58 -7.01
CA LEU A 214 4.59 -5.01 -6.72
C LEU A 214 5.77 -5.46 -5.85
N LYS A 215 6.97 -4.94 -6.14
CA LYS A 215 8.17 -5.25 -5.35
C LYS A 215 8.05 -4.74 -3.91
N ARG A 216 7.43 -3.57 -3.70
CA ARG A 216 7.17 -3.05 -2.35
C ARG A 216 6.15 -3.90 -1.61
N ALA A 217 5.05 -4.26 -2.27
CA ALA A 217 4.03 -5.13 -1.70
C ALA A 217 4.63 -6.47 -1.24
N ARG A 218 5.40 -7.14 -2.11
CA ARG A 218 6.11 -8.39 -1.77
C ARG A 218 7.08 -8.24 -0.60
N LYS A 219 7.78 -7.10 -0.50
CA LYS A 219 8.69 -6.83 0.61
C LYS A 219 7.93 -6.64 1.93
N SER A 220 6.81 -5.93 1.91
CA SER A 220 5.95 -5.76 3.08
C SER A 220 5.32 -7.08 3.51
N GLU A 221 4.89 -7.91 2.56
CA GLU A 221 4.38 -9.26 2.81
C GLU A 221 5.42 -10.17 3.45
N SER A 222 6.66 -10.18 2.93
CA SER A 222 7.76 -10.94 3.53
C SER A 222 8.04 -10.53 4.97
N LYS A 223 8.07 -9.21 5.24
CA LYS A 223 8.28 -8.70 6.60
C LYS A 223 7.16 -9.07 7.56
N LEU A 224 5.90 -8.97 7.11
CA LEU A 224 4.75 -9.38 7.91
C LEU A 224 4.80 -10.88 8.22
N LYS A 225 5.27 -11.71 7.28
CA LYS A 225 5.48 -13.14 7.50
C LYS A 225 6.55 -13.40 8.56
N GLU A 226 7.70 -12.72 8.47
CA GLU A 226 8.77 -12.81 9.47
C GLU A 226 8.29 -12.39 10.86
N GLU A 227 7.57 -11.26 10.96
CA GLU A 227 7.00 -10.78 12.23
C GLU A 227 5.99 -11.77 12.82
N ARG A 228 5.12 -12.35 11.98
CA ARG A 228 4.17 -13.38 12.39
C ARG A 228 4.87 -14.61 12.94
N ASP A 229 5.88 -15.11 12.24
CA ASP A 229 6.60 -16.32 12.64
C ASP A 229 7.36 -16.09 13.97
N LEU A 230 7.94 -14.90 14.16
CA LEU A 230 8.55 -14.51 15.44
C LEU A 230 7.54 -14.40 16.58
N LEU A 231 6.34 -13.88 16.31
CA LEU A 231 5.27 -13.80 17.29
C LEU A 231 4.77 -15.19 17.68
N GLU A 232 4.66 -16.11 16.72
CA GLU A 232 4.24 -17.49 16.98
C GLU A 232 5.24 -18.20 17.89
N ILE A 233 6.54 -18.03 17.66
CA ILE A 233 7.60 -18.54 18.55
C ILE A 233 7.44 -17.96 19.95
N LYS A 234 7.29 -16.63 20.08
CA LYS A 234 7.15 -15.96 21.38
C LYS A 234 5.88 -16.40 22.12
N VAL A 235 4.78 -16.58 21.42
CA VAL A 235 3.53 -17.10 22.01
C VAL A 235 3.76 -18.51 22.52
N LYS A 236 4.39 -19.39 21.73
CA LYS A 236 4.70 -20.76 22.15
C LYS A 236 5.61 -20.81 23.38
N GLU A 237 6.61 -19.93 23.45
CA GLU A 237 7.46 -19.80 24.64
C GLU A 237 6.65 -19.35 25.86
N ARG A 238 5.84 -18.30 25.73
CA ARG A 238 5.00 -17.80 26.82
C ARG A 238 3.98 -18.81 27.29
N THR A 239 3.38 -19.58 26.38
CA THR A 239 2.44 -20.66 26.73
C THR A 239 3.15 -21.74 27.53
N LYS A 240 4.35 -22.15 27.12
CA LYS A 240 5.15 -23.13 27.88
C LYS A 240 5.55 -22.62 29.27
N ASP A 241 5.96 -21.35 29.37
CA ASP A 241 6.30 -20.73 30.65
C ASP A 241 5.08 -20.69 31.58
N LEU A 242 3.91 -20.30 31.04
CA LEU A 242 2.65 -20.29 31.80
C LEU A 242 2.24 -21.69 32.25
N GLU A 243 2.31 -22.68 31.37
CA GLU A 243 2.05 -24.09 31.72
C GLU A 243 2.97 -24.58 32.83
N ARG A 244 4.26 -24.23 32.78
CA ARG A 244 5.22 -24.57 33.83
C ARG A 244 4.86 -23.93 35.16
N VAL A 245 4.56 -22.63 35.17
CA VAL A 245 4.15 -21.91 36.39
C VAL A 245 2.85 -22.47 36.96
N GLN A 246 1.87 -22.80 36.11
CA GLN A 246 0.63 -23.44 36.53
C GLN A 246 0.88 -24.82 37.15
N MET A 247 1.77 -25.61 36.57
CA MET A 247 2.12 -26.94 37.08
C MET A 247 2.87 -26.86 38.42
N GLU A 248 3.78 -25.89 38.58
CA GLU A 248 4.46 -25.60 39.85
C GLU A 248 3.46 -25.17 40.93
N LYS A 249 2.54 -24.26 40.60
CA LYS A 249 1.46 -23.84 41.52
C LYS A 249 0.53 -24.98 41.89
N MET A 250 0.16 -25.83 40.93
CA MET A 250 -0.68 -27.00 41.20
C MET A 250 0.01 -27.99 42.16
N LYS A 251 1.34 -28.17 42.04
CA LYS A 251 2.11 -28.98 43.00
C LYS A 251 2.12 -28.37 44.40
N GLU A 252 2.27 -27.06 44.53
CA GLU A 252 2.19 -26.37 45.83
C GLU A 252 0.81 -26.54 46.47
N VAL A 253 -0.27 -26.32 45.70
CA VAL A 253 -1.65 -26.49 46.19
C VAL A 253 -1.92 -27.94 46.59
N SER A 254 -1.46 -28.92 45.80
CA SER A 254 -1.60 -30.35 46.13
C SER A 254 -0.92 -30.71 47.45
N ARG A 255 0.30 -30.20 47.69
CA ARG A 255 1.01 -30.41 48.96
C ARG A 255 0.26 -29.77 50.14
N LEU A 256 -0.27 -28.57 49.97
CA LEU A 256 -1.08 -27.90 51.00
C LEU A 256 -2.39 -28.67 51.28
N ALA A 257 -3.03 -29.24 50.26
CA ALA A 257 -4.22 -30.06 50.43
C ALA A 257 -3.92 -31.37 51.17
N GLU A 258 -2.81 -32.04 50.85
CA GLU A 258 -2.34 -33.22 51.60
C GLU A 258 -2.07 -32.87 53.07
N PHE A 259 -1.39 -31.74 53.32
CA PHE A 259 -1.17 -31.23 54.66
C PHE A 259 -2.49 -30.94 55.39
N GLY A 260 -3.46 -30.31 54.73
CA GLY A 260 -4.78 -30.03 55.30
C GLY A 260 -5.53 -31.31 55.67
N ARG A 261 -5.50 -32.33 54.80
CA ARG A 261 -6.12 -33.64 55.05
C ARG A 261 -5.49 -34.35 56.26
N LEU A 262 -4.16 -34.38 56.33
CA LEU A 262 -3.43 -35.00 57.44
C LEU A 262 -3.67 -34.25 58.76
N SER A 263 -3.64 -32.91 58.70
CA SER A 263 -3.93 -32.06 59.86
C SER A 263 -5.36 -32.27 60.36
N SER A 264 -6.35 -32.38 59.47
CA SER A 264 -7.74 -32.67 59.87
C SER A 264 -7.87 -34.00 60.62
N GLY A 265 -7.14 -35.04 60.19
CA GLY A 265 -7.09 -36.32 60.91
C GLY A 265 -6.47 -36.16 62.30
N LEU A 266 -5.32 -35.49 62.39
CA LEU A 266 -4.65 -35.22 63.67
C LEU A 266 -5.48 -34.35 64.61
N PHE A 267 -6.17 -33.32 64.11
CA PHE A 267 -7.05 -32.48 64.91
C PHE A 267 -8.24 -33.28 65.45
N HIS A 268 -8.85 -34.12 64.63
CA HIS A 268 -9.91 -35.02 65.08
C HIS A 268 -9.42 -35.94 66.21
N ASP A 269 -8.22 -36.52 66.04
CA ASP A 269 -7.59 -37.38 67.04
C ASP A 269 -7.18 -36.64 68.33
N LEU A 270 -7.00 -35.32 68.27
CA LEU A 270 -6.62 -34.48 69.42
C LEU A 270 -7.85 -33.88 70.12
N ILE A 271 -8.90 -33.54 69.37
CA ILE A 271 -10.19 -33.08 69.90
C ILE A 271 -10.83 -34.16 70.76
N ASN A 272 -10.77 -35.43 70.37
CA ASN A 272 -11.36 -36.53 71.13
C ASN A 272 -10.86 -36.60 72.59
N PRO A 273 -9.55 -36.75 72.87
CA PRO A 273 -9.04 -36.78 74.24
C PRO A 273 -9.18 -35.44 74.95
N LEU A 274 -9.10 -34.28 74.28
CA LEU A 274 -9.38 -32.98 74.90
C LEU A 274 -10.84 -32.85 75.35
N THR A 275 -11.78 -33.38 74.57
CA THR A 275 -13.20 -33.37 74.92
C THR A 275 -13.46 -34.31 76.09
N ALA A 276 -12.84 -35.50 76.11
CA ALA A 276 -12.88 -36.40 77.26
C ALA A 276 -12.28 -35.74 78.52
N LEU A 277 -11.13 -35.08 78.38
CA LEU A 277 -10.48 -34.35 79.46
C LEU A 277 -11.36 -33.20 79.97
N SER A 278 -11.95 -32.40 79.09
CA SER A 278 -12.87 -31.31 79.46
C SER A 278 -14.09 -31.84 80.20
N PHE A 279 -14.68 -32.95 79.72
CA PHE A 279 -15.81 -33.60 80.37
C PHE A 279 -15.43 -34.12 81.76
N ASN A 280 -14.27 -34.75 81.88
CA ASN A 280 -13.77 -35.26 83.16
C ASN A 280 -13.41 -34.12 84.13
N VAL A 281 -12.82 -33.02 83.68
CA VAL A 281 -12.57 -31.81 84.50
C VAL A 281 -13.88 -31.17 84.96
N GLU A 282 -14.91 -31.10 84.11
CA GLU A 282 -16.23 -30.59 84.50
C GLU A 282 -16.91 -31.50 85.55
N LYS A 283 -16.71 -32.82 85.44
CA LYS A 283 -17.21 -33.82 86.39
C LYS A 283 -16.57 -33.65 87.78
N ILE A 284 -15.27 -33.42 87.88
CA ILE A 284 -14.58 -33.08 89.14
C ILE A 284 -15.17 -31.81 89.78
N LYS A 285 -15.43 -30.78 88.96
CA LYS A 285 -15.99 -29.51 89.46
C LYS A 285 -17.39 -29.69 90.07
N LYS A 286 -18.08 -30.79 89.75
CA LYS A 286 -19.39 -31.18 90.30
C LYS A 286 -19.35 -32.26 91.39
N SER A 287 -18.24 -32.99 91.58
CA SER A 287 -18.16 -34.10 92.55
C SER A 287 -16.87 -34.11 93.37
N GLN A 288 -17.00 -34.00 94.69
CA GLN A 288 -15.93 -33.93 95.70
C GLN A 288 -15.50 -35.34 96.15
N ASN A 289 -14.92 -36.15 95.25
CA ASN A 289 -14.43 -37.51 95.57
C ASN A 289 -13.10 -37.84 94.85
N ASP A 290 -12.13 -38.35 95.59
CA ASP A 290 -10.72 -38.63 95.19
C ASP A 290 -10.52 -39.77 94.17
N CYS A 291 -11.59 -40.45 93.73
CA CYS A 291 -11.48 -41.63 92.86
C CYS A 291 -11.29 -41.30 91.36
N HIS A 292 -11.65 -40.08 90.92
CA HIS A 292 -11.61 -39.71 89.50
C HIS A 292 -10.23 -39.25 89.00
N LEU A 293 -9.26 -38.99 89.88
CA LEU A 293 -7.92 -38.50 89.54
C LEU A 293 -7.17 -39.38 88.53
N ARG A 294 -7.34 -40.72 88.58
CA ARG A 294 -6.66 -41.65 87.67
C ARG A 294 -7.21 -41.66 86.24
N GLU A 295 -8.49 -41.36 86.03
CA GLU A 295 -9.06 -41.24 84.67
C GLU A 295 -8.56 -39.98 83.97
N ILE A 296 -8.45 -38.88 84.72
CA ILE A 296 -7.92 -37.61 84.21
C ILE A 296 -6.44 -37.74 83.85
N GLU A 297 -5.66 -38.42 84.69
CA GLU A 297 -4.24 -38.67 84.43
C GLU A 297 -4.06 -39.46 83.13
N LYS A 298 -4.92 -40.45 82.86
CA LYS A 298 -4.94 -41.18 81.59
C LYS A 298 -5.30 -40.32 80.39
N ASP A 299 -6.38 -39.54 80.47
CA ASP A 299 -6.80 -38.68 79.36
C ASP A 299 -5.78 -37.55 79.09
N LEU A 300 -5.12 -37.06 80.14
CA LEU A 300 -4.06 -36.05 80.05
C LEU A 300 -2.82 -36.65 79.39
N ASP A 301 -2.42 -37.86 79.78
CA ASP A 301 -1.32 -38.58 79.13
C ASP A 301 -1.62 -38.87 77.66
N GLU A 302 -2.84 -39.30 77.33
CA GLU A 302 -3.25 -39.55 75.95
C GLU A 302 -3.27 -38.27 75.12
N ALA A 303 -3.83 -37.17 75.66
CA ALA A 303 -3.74 -35.85 75.05
C ALA A 303 -2.27 -35.41 74.87
N PHE A 304 -1.40 -35.64 75.85
CA PHE A 304 0.03 -35.28 75.77
C PHE A 304 0.77 -36.09 74.69
N ILE A 305 0.47 -37.39 74.57
CA ILE A 305 1.01 -38.28 73.53
C ILE A 305 0.59 -37.80 72.15
N VAL A 306 -0.69 -37.49 71.95
CA VAL A 306 -1.19 -36.98 70.65
C VAL A 306 -0.57 -35.62 70.33
N THR A 307 -0.45 -34.72 71.31
CA THR A 307 0.20 -33.41 71.13
C THR A 307 1.70 -33.56 70.82
N LYS A 308 2.38 -34.57 71.39
CA LYS A 308 3.78 -34.90 71.11
C LYS A 308 3.96 -35.46 69.69
N LYS A 309 3.05 -36.33 69.24
CA LYS A 309 3.01 -36.80 67.85
C LYS A 309 2.82 -35.65 66.86
N MET A 310 1.88 -34.74 67.15
CA MET A 310 1.64 -33.54 66.33
C MET A 310 2.87 -32.61 66.27
N ARG A 311 3.57 -32.44 67.40
CA ARG A 311 4.83 -31.67 67.47
C ARG A 311 5.97 -32.31 66.67
N GLN A 312 6.12 -33.64 66.73
CA GLN A 312 7.10 -34.36 65.91
C GLN A 312 6.77 -34.24 64.41
N PHE A 313 5.49 -34.29 64.07
CA PHE A 313 5.04 -34.13 62.69
C PHE A 313 5.36 -32.73 62.13
N ILE A 314 5.05 -31.66 62.88
CA ILE A 314 5.39 -30.27 62.50
C ILE A 314 6.91 -30.10 62.30
N LYS A 315 7.74 -30.75 63.12
CA LYS A 315 9.21 -30.72 62.97
C LYS A 315 9.72 -31.45 61.74
N SER A 316 9.01 -32.45 61.22
CA SER A 316 9.44 -33.22 60.03
C SER A 316 9.19 -32.50 58.70
N ILE A 317 8.45 -31.39 58.73
CA ILE A 317 8.03 -30.62 57.55
C ILE A 317 8.93 -29.39 57.32
N HIS A 318 9.79 -29.04 58.29
CA HIS A 318 10.77 -27.94 58.20
C HIS A 318 12.17 -28.48 57.91
#